data_AF-A0A452HA43-F1
#
_entry.id   AF-A0A452HA43-F1
#
_cell.length_a   1.000
_cell.length_b   1.000
_cell.length_c   1.000
_cell.angle_alpha   90.00
_cell.angle_beta   90.00
_cell.angle_gamma   90.00
#
_symmetry.space_group_name_H-M   'P 1'
#
loop_
_entity.id
_entity.type
_entity.pdbx_description
1 polymer ?
#
loop_
_entity_poly.entity_id
_entity_poly.type
_entity_poly.pdbx_seq_one_letter_code
_entity_poly.pdbx_strand_id
1 'polypeptide(L)'
;VTPQLCLSAHLSSTTSFLPSPPPQPWLLPHCSLPEPTIVCDSVTCVKETCNYNLHCTVRDGGDNVTYSWTHTAGGAVVPNGSILHISLSPRDAHLNVTCTAQNPASNSSTTVSAKGLCAGKSLSPASSLSYCHLKGIILLLVLGALSAGIIAVHVLPGREQRRD
;
A
#
# COMPACT_ATOMS: atom_id res chain seq x y z
N VAL A 1 1.80 -12.13 25.12
CA VAL A 1 1.53 -11.48 26.42
C VAL A 1 0.69 -10.26 26.12
N THR A 2 -0.57 -10.24 26.57
CA THR A 2 -1.58 -9.30 26.09
C THR A 2 -1.45 -7.92 26.76
N PRO A 3 -1.62 -6.81 26.03
CA PRO A 3 -1.59 -5.44 26.58
C PRO A 3 -2.64 -5.18 27.68
N GLN A 4 -3.64 -6.07 27.77
CA GLN A 4 -4.68 -6.07 28.80
C GLN A 4 -4.12 -6.18 30.24
N LEU A 5 -2.98 -6.84 30.45
CA LEU A 5 -2.34 -6.98 31.77
C LEU A 5 -1.70 -5.68 32.29
N CYS A 6 -1.26 -4.79 31.39
CA CYS A 6 -0.67 -3.50 31.76
C CYS A 6 -1.74 -2.49 32.22
N LEU A 7 -2.94 -2.56 31.65
CA LEU A 7 -4.04 -1.70 32.06
C LEU A 7 -4.53 -2.01 33.48
N SER A 8 -4.58 -3.28 33.85
CA SER A 8 -5.04 -3.73 35.17
C SER A 8 -4.16 -3.21 36.32
N ALA A 9 -2.85 -3.04 36.08
CA ALA A 9 -1.93 -2.49 37.06
C ALA A 9 -2.21 -0.99 37.36
N HIS A 10 -2.75 -0.24 36.39
CA HIS A 10 -3.01 1.19 36.54
C HIS A 10 -4.36 1.50 37.21
N LEU A 11 -5.33 0.58 37.16
CA LEU A 11 -6.65 0.73 37.79
C LEU A 11 -6.73 0.20 39.24
N SER A 12 -5.69 -0.47 39.73
CA SER A 12 -5.71 -1.08 41.08
C SER A 12 -5.54 -0.07 42.23
N SER A 13 -5.41 1.24 41.96
CA SER A 13 -5.16 2.28 42.98
C SER A 13 -6.40 2.73 43.76
N THR A 14 -7.56 2.10 43.61
CA THR A 14 -8.79 2.55 44.31
C THR A 14 -9.63 1.40 44.87
N THR A 15 -9.03 0.56 45.71
CA THR A 15 -9.83 -0.17 46.71
C THR A 15 -8.99 -0.44 47.95
N SER A 16 -9.47 0.06 49.09
CA SER A 16 -8.84 -0.05 50.41
C SER A 16 -8.97 -1.47 50.98
N PHE A 17 -8.03 -2.37 50.68
CA PHE A 17 -7.89 -3.65 51.38
C PHE A 17 -6.41 -4.09 51.46
N LEU A 18 -5.90 -4.15 52.70
CA LEU A 18 -4.61 -4.69 53.21
C LEU A 18 -3.30 -4.33 52.46
N PRO A 19 -2.20 -4.04 53.18
CA PRO A 19 -0.90 -3.84 52.54
C PRO A 19 -0.42 -5.16 51.90
N SER A 20 -0.52 -5.23 50.57
CA SER A 20 0.09 -6.28 49.76
C SER A 20 1.62 -6.24 49.92
N PRO A 21 2.31 -7.40 49.96
CA PRO A 21 3.77 -7.43 49.99
C PRO A 21 4.35 -6.66 48.80
N PRO A 22 5.51 -5.97 48.95
CA PRO A 22 6.12 -5.23 47.87
C PRO A 22 6.38 -6.18 46.68
N PRO A 23 5.91 -5.86 45.46
CA PRO A 23 6.12 -6.71 44.30
C PRO A 23 7.62 -6.85 44.03
N GLN A 24 8.06 -8.08 43.81
CA GLN A 24 9.46 -8.37 43.51
C GLN A 24 9.88 -7.62 42.23
N PRO A 25 11.07 -6.96 42.22
CA PRO A 25 11.45 -6.02 41.15
C PRO A 25 11.58 -6.63 39.74
N TRP A 26 11.56 -7.95 39.62
CA TRP A 26 11.71 -8.71 38.38
C TRP A 26 10.38 -9.19 37.76
N LEU A 27 9.24 -8.81 38.34
CA LEU A 27 7.90 -9.19 37.85
C LEU A 27 7.17 -8.05 37.12
N LEU A 28 7.82 -6.92 36.85
CA LEU A 28 7.20 -5.82 36.11
C LEU A 28 7.01 -6.26 34.64
N PRO A 29 5.76 -6.32 34.13
CA PRO A 29 5.53 -6.51 32.71
C PRO A 29 6.15 -5.34 31.96
N HIS A 30 6.97 -5.59 30.94
CA HIS A 30 7.43 -4.50 30.08
C HIS A 30 6.23 -4.01 29.25
N CYS A 31 5.68 -2.85 29.61
CA CYS A 31 4.52 -2.27 28.95
C CYS A 31 4.95 -1.39 27.77
N SER A 32 5.77 -1.93 26.87
CA SER A 32 6.28 -1.22 25.69
C SER A 32 5.56 -1.68 24.43
N LEU A 33 5.09 -0.73 23.63
CA LEU A 33 4.52 -1.00 22.32
C LEU A 33 5.61 -1.40 21.32
N PRO A 34 5.39 -2.47 20.54
CA PRO A 34 6.26 -2.77 19.41
C PRO A 34 6.10 -1.69 18.34
N GLU A 35 7.11 -1.62 17.47
CA GLU A 35 7.14 -0.64 16.39
C GLU A 35 5.98 -0.87 15.40
N PRO A 36 5.16 0.16 15.10
CA PRO A 36 4.06 0.00 14.17
C PRO A 36 4.52 -0.33 12.76
N THR A 37 3.70 -1.06 12.01
CA THR A 37 3.91 -1.32 10.59
C THR A 37 2.90 -0.53 9.78
N ILE A 38 3.38 0.32 8.88
CA ILE A 38 2.54 1.03 7.91
C ILE A 38 2.41 0.16 6.67
N VAL A 39 1.16 -0.08 6.27
CA VAL A 39 0.80 -0.87 5.10
C VAL A 39 0.12 0.04 4.09
N CYS A 40 0.49 -0.09 2.82
CA CYS A 40 -0.24 0.55 1.74
C CYS A 40 -1.48 -0.28 1.41
N ASP A 41 -2.69 0.24 1.64
CA ASP A 41 -3.93 -0.46 1.27
C ASP A 41 -4.21 -0.29 -0.22
N SER A 42 -4.28 0.97 -0.67
CA SER A 42 -4.54 1.31 -2.06
C SER A 42 -3.91 2.64 -2.44
N VAL A 43 -3.63 2.79 -3.73
CA VAL A 43 -3.13 4.04 -4.31
C VAL A 43 -3.82 4.27 -5.65
N THR A 44 -4.35 5.49 -5.83
CA THR A 44 -5.00 5.90 -7.07
C THR A 44 -4.37 7.20 -7.55
N CYS A 45 -3.69 7.14 -8.69
CA CYS A 45 -3.07 8.30 -9.31
C CYS A 45 -3.91 8.79 -10.50
N VAL A 46 -4.29 10.06 -10.47
CA VAL A 46 -4.99 10.74 -11.56
C VAL A 46 -4.17 11.96 -11.96
N LYS A 47 -3.63 11.96 -13.18
CA LYS A 47 -2.79 13.03 -13.73
C LYS A 47 -1.60 13.36 -12.79
N GLU A 48 -1.65 14.50 -12.13
CA GLU A 48 -0.60 15.06 -11.27
C GLU A 48 -0.93 14.90 -9.78
N THR A 49 -1.84 13.99 -9.41
CA THR A 49 -2.23 13.77 -8.02
C THR A 49 -2.44 12.30 -7.72
N CYS A 50 -1.83 11.80 -6.65
CA CYS A 50 -1.97 10.45 -6.15
C CYS A 50 -2.62 10.45 -4.78
N ASN A 51 -3.71 9.71 -4.64
CA ASN A 51 -4.40 9.49 -3.38
C ASN A 51 -3.93 8.16 -2.78
N TYR A 52 -3.32 8.24 -1.61
CA TYR A 52 -2.81 7.10 -0.86
C TYR A 52 -3.75 6.79 0.30
N ASN A 53 -4.09 5.51 0.44
CA ASN A 53 -4.77 4.98 1.60
C ASN A 53 -3.77 4.10 2.36
N LEU A 54 -3.36 4.55 3.54
CA LEU A 54 -2.35 3.91 4.36
C LEU A 54 -2.99 3.41 5.66
N HIS A 55 -2.60 2.22 6.10
CA HIS A 55 -3.07 1.63 7.34
C HIS A 55 -1.90 1.34 8.28
N CYS A 56 -2.01 1.79 9.52
CA CYS A 56 -1.00 1.58 10.56
C CYS A 56 -1.45 0.47 11.50
N THR A 57 -0.60 -0.54 11.66
CA THR A 57 -0.89 -1.72 12.47
C THR A 57 0.17 -1.91 13.53
N VAL A 58 -0.20 -2.41 14.70
CA VAL A 58 0.73 -2.75 15.78
C VAL A 58 0.51 -4.22 16.11
N ARG A 59 1.56 -5.03 16.08
CA ARG A 59 1.46 -6.43 16.51
C ARG A 59 1.06 -6.48 17.98
N ASP A 60 0.10 -7.33 18.31
CA ASP A 60 -0.43 -7.46 19.67
C ASP A 60 -1.01 -6.14 20.24
N GLY A 61 -1.35 -5.18 19.38
CA GLY A 61 -2.07 -3.97 19.77
C GLY A 61 -3.48 -4.32 20.23
N GLY A 62 -3.79 -4.09 21.51
CA GLY A 62 -5.13 -4.26 22.05
C GLY A 62 -6.01 -3.07 21.72
N ASP A 63 -7.27 -3.10 22.16
CA ASP A 63 -8.27 -2.04 21.90
C ASP A 63 -7.88 -0.64 22.45
N ASN A 64 -6.86 -0.56 23.31
CA ASN A 64 -6.40 0.67 23.94
C ASN A 64 -5.15 1.26 23.29
N VAL A 65 -5.10 1.24 21.96
CA VAL A 65 -4.04 1.89 21.17
C VAL A 65 -4.66 3.04 20.38
N THR A 66 -4.15 4.24 20.62
CA THR A 66 -4.49 5.45 19.88
C THR A 66 -3.45 5.69 18.80
N TYR A 67 -3.92 6.02 17.60
CA TYR A 67 -3.07 6.29 16.45
C TYR A 67 -3.07 7.78 16.14
N SER A 68 -1.89 8.31 15.81
CA SER A 68 -1.72 9.67 15.32
C SER A 68 -0.78 9.68 14.12
N TRP A 69 -0.95 10.67 13.25
CA TRP A 69 -0.22 10.77 11.99
C TRP A 69 0.45 12.13 11.89
N THR A 70 1.72 12.13 11.52
CA THR A 70 2.46 13.35 11.14
C THR A 70 3.04 13.17 9.75
N HIS A 71 3.11 14.26 9.00
CA HIS A 71 3.57 14.24 7.61
C HIS A 71 4.38 15.50 7.33
N THR A 72 5.41 15.36 6.50
CA THR A 72 6.24 16.51 6.07
C THR A 72 5.68 17.20 4.83
N ALA A 73 4.56 16.70 4.28
CA ALA A 73 3.96 17.20 3.05
C ALA A 73 2.97 18.35 3.30
N GLY A 74 2.88 19.30 2.37
CA GLY A 74 1.73 20.18 2.27
C GLY A 74 0.62 19.43 1.53
N GLY A 75 -0.48 19.09 2.22
CA GLY A 75 -1.61 18.38 1.62
C GLY A 75 -2.81 18.29 2.55
N ALA A 76 -3.99 18.00 1.99
CA ALA A 76 -5.18 17.73 2.78
C ALA A 76 -5.05 16.33 3.40
N VAL A 77 -5.08 16.27 4.74
CA VAL A 77 -4.93 15.04 5.51
C VAL A 77 -6.19 14.81 6.34
N VAL A 78 -6.77 13.61 6.20
CA VAL A 78 -7.88 13.16 7.02
C VAL A 78 -7.43 11.90 7.75
N PRO A 79 -6.93 12.03 9.00
CA PRO A 79 -6.61 10.88 9.82
C PRO A 79 -7.93 10.30 10.35
N ASN A 80 -8.09 8.97 10.24
CA ASN A 80 -9.21 8.23 10.80
C ASN A 80 -8.66 7.07 11.65
N GLY A 81 -8.17 7.39 12.84
CA GLY A 81 -7.52 6.43 13.72
C GLY A 81 -6.30 5.79 13.05
N SER A 82 -6.33 4.47 12.86
CA SER A 82 -5.26 3.69 12.23
C SER A 82 -5.12 3.93 10.73
N ILE A 83 -6.08 4.61 10.08
CA ILE A 83 -6.08 4.85 8.64
C ILE A 83 -5.73 6.30 8.35
N LEU A 84 -4.85 6.50 7.35
CA LEU A 84 -4.50 7.81 6.82
C LEU A 84 -4.84 7.88 5.33
N HIS A 85 -5.69 8.86 4.99
CA HIS A 85 -5.92 9.26 3.61
C HIS A 85 -5.11 10.53 3.30
N ILE A 86 -4.24 10.47 2.29
CA ILE A 86 -3.40 11.60 1.91
C ILE A 86 -3.33 11.74 0.39
N SER A 87 -3.49 12.97 -0.09
CA SER A 87 -3.37 13.33 -1.51
C SER A 87 -2.06 14.07 -1.75
N LEU A 88 -1.19 13.53 -2.61
CA LEU A 88 0.14 14.08 -2.90
C LEU A 88 0.36 14.22 -4.39
N SER A 89 1.10 15.25 -4.81
CA SER A 89 1.64 15.31 -6.18
C SER A 89 2.69 14.22 -6.38
N PRO A 90 2.88 13.69 -7.61
CA PRO A 90 3.95 12.73 -7.92
C PRO A 90 5.35 13.19 -7.51
N ARG A 91 5.60 14.51 -7.53
CA ARG A 91 6.86 15.12 -7.05
C ARG A 91 7.04 14.98 -5.54
N ASP A 92 5.95 15.15 -4.80
CA ASP A 92 5.89 15.16 -3.32
C ASP A 92 5.74 13.75 -2.72
N ALA A 93 5.56 12.71 -3.55
CA ALA A 93 5.37 11.34 -3.09
C ALA A 93 6.61 10.72 -2.39
N HIS A 94 7.77 11.37 -2.50
CA HIS A 94 8.99 11.03 -1.76
C HIS A 94 8.96 11.50 -0.30
N LEU A 95 8.00 12.35 0.06
CA LEU A 95 7.89 12.89 1.41
C LEU A 95 7.46 11.80 2.39
N ASN A 96 7.93 11.97 3.62
CA ASN A 96 7.78 10.98 4.68
C ASN A 96 6.48 11.19 5.45
N VAL A 97 5.85 10.07 5.77
CA VAL A 97 4.67 9.96 6.61
C VAL A 97 5.06 9.15 7.84
N THR A 98 4.67 9.62 9.01
CA THR A 98 4.95 8.97 10.28
C THR A 98 3.65 8.59 10.97
N CYS A 99 3.50 7.32 11.31
CA CYS A 99 2.46 6.84 12.22
C CYS A 99 3.04 6.77 13.62
N THR A 100 2.31 7.24 14.61
CA THR A 100 2.63 7.03 16.02
C THR A 100 1.48 6.29 16.69
N ALA A 101 1.78 5.13 17.26
CA ALA A 101 0.88 4.34 18.07
C ALA A 101 1.18 4.57 19.55
N GLN A 102 0.14 4.81 20.34
CA GLN A 102 0.23 5.16 21.75
C GLN A 102 -0.71 4.33 22.58
N ASN A 103 -0.19 3.76 23.67
CA ASN A 103 -1.00 3.20 24.74
C ASN A 103 -0.75 4.02 26.03
N PRO A 104 -1.54 3.84 27.09
CA PRO A 104 -1.37 4.62 28.33
C PRO A 104 0.02 4.51 28.99
N ALA A 105 0.83 3.50 28.61
CA ALA A 105 2.11 3.21 29.23
C ALA A 105 3.34 3.59 28.35
N SER A 106 3.18 3.72 27.04
CA SER A 106 4.27 3.86 26.07
C SER A 106 3.79 4.36 24.71
N ASN A 107 4.73 4.84 23.90
CA ASN A 107 4.52 5.22 22.52
C ASN A 107 5.56 4.60 21.61
N SER A 108 5.20 4.36 20.35
CA SER A 108 6.12 3.92 19.31
C SER A 108 5.71 4.51 17.96
N SER A 109 6.67 4.78 17.08
CA SER A 109 6.41 5.43 15.81
C SER A 109 7.25 4.87 14.69
N THR A 110 6.73 4.96 13.47
CA THR A 110 7.40 4.50 12.26
C THR A 110 7.17 5.48 11.14
N THR A 111 8.23 5.72 10.36
CA THR A 111 8.24 6.68 9.27
C THR A 111 8.55 6.00 7.95
N VAL A 112 7.74 6.26 6.92
CA VAL A 112 7.91 5.68 5.58
C VAL A 112 7.60 6.71 4.49
N SER A 113 8.17 6.54 3.31
CA SER A 113 7.77 7.30 2.12
C SER A 113 6.57 6.64 1.45
N ALA A 114 5.55 7.43 1.10
CA ALA A 114 4.33 6.90 0.46
C ALA A 114 4.63 6.22 -0.89
N LYS A 115 5.53 6.82 -1.68
CA LYS A 115 5.99 6.25 -2.96
C LYS A 115 6.70 4.92 -2.77
N GLY A 116 7.63 4.82 -1.82
CA GLY A 116 8.38 3.59 -1.58
C GLY A 116 7.46 2.46 -1.09
N LEU A 117 6.52 2.79 -0.21
CA LEU A 117 5.60 1.82 0.37
C LEU A 117 4.58 1.27 -0.64
N CYS A 118 4.10 2.11 -1.55
CA CYS A 118 3.09 1.74 -2.53
C CYS A 118 3.67 1.37 -3.92
N ALA A 119 5.00 1.34 -4.09
CA ALA A 119 5.66 1.07 -5.36
C ALA A 119 5.28 -0.29 -5.99
N GLY A 120 4.87 -1.28 -5.19
CA GLY A 120 4.41 -2.59 -5.66
C GLY A 120 2.91 -2.69 -5.96
N LYS A 121 2.13 -1.66 -5.61
CA LYS A 121 0.65 -1.64 -5.75
C LYS A 121 0.18 -0.64 -6.81
N SER A 122 1.00 0.37 -7.14
CA SER A 122 0.77 1.23 -8.31
C SER A 122 1.61 0.73 -9.48
N LEU A 123 0.99 -0.02 -10.38
CA LEU A 123 1.13 0.12 -11.84
C LEU A 123 0.22 -0.94 -12.49
N SER A 124 -1.09 -0.68 -12.51
CA SER A 124 -1.93 -1.24 -13.57
C SER A 124 -2.57 -0.11 -14.35
N PRO A 125 -1.92 0.23 -15.47
CA PRO A 125 -2.61 0.28 -16.75
C PRO A 125 -1.98 -0.74 -17.72
N ALA A 126 -1.66 -1.95 -17.26
CA ALA A 126 -0.88 -2.92 -18.05
C ALA A 126 -1.71 -3.89 -18.90
N SER A 127 -3.00 -3.64 -19.12
CA SER A 127 -3.85 -4.46 -20.00
C SER A 127 -4.28 -3.76 -21.30
N SER A 128 -4.12 -2.44 -21.43
CA SER A 128 -4.55 -1.71 -22.63
C SER A 128 -3.54 -1.76 -23.78
N LEU A 129 -2.24 -1.62 -23.48
CA LEU A 129 -1.18 -1.67 -24.51
C LEU A 129 -1.05 -3.08 -25.12
N SER A 130 -1.16 -4.14 -24.33
CA SER A 130 -1.07 -5.52 -24.84
C SER A 130 -2.22 -5.86 -25.79
N TYR A 131 -3.47 -5.48 -25.46
CA TYR A 131 -4.65 -5.79 -26.27
C TYR A 131 -4.70 -5.01 -27.60
N CYS A 132 -4.30 -3.73 -27.59
CA CYS A 132 -4.22 -2.90 -28.80
C CYS A 132 -3.11 -3.36 -29.75
N HIS A 133 -1.94 -3.73 -29.21
CA HIS A 133 -0.85 -4.28 -30.03
C HIS A 133 -1.20 -5.66 -30.62
N LEU A 134 -1.87 -6.54 -29.86
CA LEU A 134 -2.34 -7.82 -30.37
C LEU A 134 -3.36 -7.66 -31.51
N LYS A 135 -4.37 -6.78 -31.34
CA LYS A 135 -5.33 -6.48 -32.42
C LYS A 135 -4.64 -5.88 -33.66
N GLY A 136 -3.67 -4.99 -33.46
CA GLY A 136 -2.88 -4.40 -34.56
C GLY A 136 -2.08 -5.44 -35.33
N ILE A 137 -1.36 -6.33 -34.63
CA ILE A 137 -0.57 -7.41 -35.23
C ILE A 137 -1.48 -8.39 -35.99
N ILE A 138 -2.60 -8.79 -35.39
CA ILE A 138 -3.57 -9.70 -36.04
C ILE A 138 -4.11 -9.07 -37.34
N LEU A 139 -4.46 -7.78 -37.32
CA LEU A 139 -4.96 -7.09 -38.52
C LEU A 139 -3.92 -7.04 -39.65
N LEU A 140 -2.66 -6.77 -39.33
CA LEU A 140 -1.57 -6.75 -40.30
C LEU A 140 -1.31 -8.12 -40.92
N LEU A 141 -1.37 -9.20 -40.12
CA LEU A 141 -1.21 -10.57 -40.62
C LEU A 141 -2.34 -10.95 -41.59
N VAL A 142 -3.59 -10.59 -41.28
CA VAL A 142 -4.75 -10.85 -42.16
C VAL A 142 -4.61 -10.09 -43.48
N LEU A 143 -4.24 -8.80 -43.43
CA LEU A 143 -4.03 -7.99 -44.65
C LEU A 143 -2.86 -8.51 -45.49
N GLY A 144 -1.77 -8.96 -44.85
CA GLY A 144 -0.63 -9.59 -45.52
C GLY A 144 -1.01 -10.90 -46.22
N ALA A 145 -1.77 -11.77 -45.58
CA ALA A 145 -2.24 -13.01 -46.17
C ALA A 145 -3.19 -12.78 -47.36
N LEU A 146 -4.13 -11.82 -47.24
CA LEU A 146 -5.05 -11.46 -48.32
C LEU A 146 -4.30 -10.89 -49.53
N SER A 147 -3.38 -9.96 -49.31
CA SER A 147 -2.58 -9.38 -50.40
C SER A 147 -1.68 -10.42 -51.08
N ALA A 148 -1.00 -11.29 -50.32
CA ALA A 148 -0.20 -12.38 -50.88
C ALA A 148 -1.04 -13.38 -51.68
N GLY A 149 -2.23 -13.74 -51.19
CA GLY A 149 -3.17 -14.61 -51.91
C GLY A 149 -3.65 -14.02 -53.23
N ILE A 150 -4.01 -12.73 -53.23
CA ILE A 150 -4.42 -12.00 -54.43
C ILE A 150 -3.27 -11.93 -55.44
N ILE A 151 -2.04 -11.60 -55.00
CA ILE A 151 -0.86 -11.56 -55.87
C ILE A 151 -0.57 -12.95 -56.44
N ALA A 152 -0.64 -14.01 -55.62
CA ALA A 152 -0.43 -15.37 -56.09
C ALA A 152 -1.46 -15.75 -57.17
N VAL A 153 -2.74 -15.49 -56.95
CA VAL A 153 -3.81 -15.83 -57.91
C VAL A 153 -3.71 -15.03 -59.21
N HIS A 154 -3.27 -13.77 -59.17
CA HIS A 154 -3.17 -12.95 -60.38
C HIS A 154 -1.82 -13.08 -61.12
N VAL A 155 -0.74 -13.40 -60.42
CA VAL A 155 0.61 -13.46 -61.01
C VAL A 155 1.01 -14.89 -61.38
N LEU A 156 0.56 -15.93 -60.66
CA LEU A 156 0.86 -17.32 -61.03
C LEU A 156 0.31 -17.75 -62.41
N PRO A 157 -0.93 -17.41 -62.84
CA PRO A 157 -1.40 -17.83 -64.15
C PRO A 157 -0.66 -17.14 -65.31
N GLY A 158 0.03 -16.01 -65.06
CA GLY A 158 0.87 -15.34 -66.04
C GLY A 158 2.32 -15.87 -66.13
N ARG A 159 2.76 -16.71 -65.18
CA ARG A 159 4.10 -17.30 -65.18
C ARG A 159 4.19 -18.68 -65.80
N GLU A 160 3.09 -19.44 -65.82
CA GLU A 160 3.04 -20.74 -66.51
C GLU A 160 3.08 -20.56 -68.04
N GLN A 161 2.42 -19.54 -68.58
CA GLN A 161 2.40 -19.26 -70.03
C GLN A 161 3.74 -18.79 -70.63
N ARG A 162 4.75 -18.43 -69.81
CA ARG A 162 6.08 -17.98 -70.27
C ARG A 162 7.18 -19.04 -70.07
N ARG A 163 6.80 -20.28 -69.79
CA ARG A 163 7.70 -21.44 -69.66
C ARG A 163 7.37 -22.56 -70.66
N ASP A 164 6.65 -22.24 -71.73
CA ASP A 164 6.52 -23.09 -72.92
C ASP A 164 7.16 -22.41 -74.14
#